data_AF-A0A956XQL3-F1
#
_entry.id   AF-A0A956XQL3-F1
#
_cell.length_a   1.000
_cell.length_b   1.000
_cell.length_c   1.000
_cell.angle_alpha   90.00
_cell.angle_beta   90.00
_cell.angle_gamma   90.00
#
_symmetry.space_group_name_H-M   'P 1'
#
loop_
_entity.id
_entity.type
_entity.pdbx_description
1 polymer ?
#
loop_
_entity_poly.entity_id
_entity_poly.type
_entity_poly.pdbx_seq_one_letter_code
_entity_poly.pdbx_strand_id
1 'polypeptide(L)'
;MVDSVDSPLIHLLIDVAELDKYPKQVTKIGPTLKQLYNHPRVGWSVIYNQDDRIIGFLASAITSMFKVRFRSFKTEQEAFEFLNSVDETLPDLRTFIGKS
;
A
#
# COMPACT_ATOMS: atom_id res chain seq x y z
N MET A 1 -5.63 -17.30 0.81
CA MET A 1 -4.23 -17.02 0.42
C MET A 1 -3.48 -16.18 1.46
N VAL A 2 -4.18 -15.38 2.29
CA VAL A 2 -3.60 -14.67 3.46
C VAL A 2 -3.37 -15.59 4.67
N ASP A 3 -4.12 -16.69 4.77
CA ASP A 3 -4.08 -17.57 5.94
C ASP A 3 -2.92 -18.58 5.95
N SER A 4 -2.23 -18.78 4.81
CA SER A 4 -1.29 -19.90 4.58
C SER A 4 0.19 -19.57 4.81
N VAL A 5 0.52 -18.45 5.46
CA VAL A 5 1.91 -18.02 5.66
C VAL A 5 2.13 -17.61 7.12
N ASP A 6 3.20 -18.10 7.74
CA ASP A 6 3.64 -17.74 9.11
C ASP A 6 4.30 -16.36 9.20
N SER A 7 4.28 -15.58 8.11
CA SER A 7 4.80 -14.20 8.08
C SER A 7 3.93 -13.31 8.97
N PRO A 8 4.53 -12.45 9.82
CA PRO A 8 3.80 -11.70 10.82
C PRO A 8 2.76 -10.75 10.21
N LEU A 9 3.09 -10.10 9.08
CA LEU A 9 2.22 -9.16 8.38
C LEU A 9 2.37 -9.27 6.86
N ILE A 10 1.30 -8.91 6.16
CA ILE A 10 1.27 -8.71 4.71
C ILE A 10 1.23 -7.21 4.46
N HIS A 11 2.18 -6.72 3.69
CA HIS A 11 2.24 -5.34 3.24
C HIS A 11 1.75 -5.22 1.81
N LEU A 12 1.07 -4.12 1.52
CA LEU A 12 0.57 -3.80 0.20
C LEU A 12 1.48 -2.72 -0.38
N LEU A 13 2.08 -3.03 -1.51
CA LEU A 13 2.95 -2.12 -2.23
C LEU A 13 2.28 -1.83 -3.58
N ILE A 14 2.00 -0.56 -3.87
CA ILE A 14 1.14 -0.14 -4.96
C ILE A 14 1.88 0.88 -5.82
N ASP A 15 2.28 0.46 -7.02
CA ASP A 15 2.74 1.38 -8.06
C ASP A 15 1.53 2.09 -8.68
N VAL A 16 1.63 3.41 -8.82
CA VAL A 16 0.59 4.21 -9.48
C VAL A 16 1.10 4.98 -10.69
N ALA A 17 2.30 4.67 -11.20
CA ALA A 17 2.88 5.33 -12.38
C ALA A 17 1.95 5.28 -13.60
N GLU A 18 1.22 4.18 -13.79
CA GLU A 18 0.32 3.96 -14.93
C GLU A 18 -1.17 4.05 -14.56
N LEU A 19 -1.50 4.61 -13.40
CA LEU A 19 -2.89 4.72 -12.97
C LEU A 19 -3.62 5.81 -13.77
N ASP A 20 -4.38 5.40 -14.78
CA ASP A 20 -5.12 6.28 -15.69
C ASP A 20 -6.59 6.50 -15.28
N LYS A 21 -7.12 5.63 -14.40
CA LYS A 21 -8.52 5.61 -14.00
C LYS A 21 -8.68 5.68 -12.50
N TYR A 22 -9.49 6.64 -12.09
CA TYR A 22 -9.82 6.88 -10.69
C TYR A 22 -11.21 6.36 -10.34
N PRO A 23 -11.40 5.79 -9.14
CA PRO A 23 -12.73 5.46 -8.65
C PRO A 23 -13.55 6.75 -8.53
N LYS A 24 -14.62 6.85 -9.32
CA LYS A 24 -15.55 7.99 -9.27
C LYS A 24 -16.28 8.12 -7.93
N GLN A 25 -16.34 7.03 -7.15
CA GLN A 25 -17.03 6.98 -5.86
C GLN A 25 -16.22 6.14 -4.86
N VAL A 26 -15.43 6.81 -4.03
CA VAL A 26 -14.59 6.18 -2.99
C VAL A 26 -15.42 5.40 -1.96
N THR A 27 -16.65 5.82 -1.70
CA THR A 27 -17.55 5.13 -0.77
C THR A 27 -17.94 3.73 -1.25
N LYS A 28 -17.97 3.48 -2.56
CA LYS A 28 -18.33 2.17 -3.13
C LYS A 28 -17.23 1.13 -2.98
N ILE A 29 -15.98 1.54 -2.91
CA ILE A 29 -14.85 0.64 -2.66
C ILE A 29 -14.67 0.36 -1.16
N GLY A 30 -15.35 1.11 -0.30
CA GLY A 30 -15.24 1.02 1.16
C GLY A 30 -15.49 -0.39 1.73
N PRO A 31 -16.58 -1.10 1.38
CA PRO A 31 -16.83 -2.44 1.90
C PRO A 31 -15.71 -3.45 1.58
N THR A 32 -15.17 -3.40 0.36
CA THR A 32 -14.06 -4.26 -0.08
C THR A 32 -12.77 -3.92 0.67
N LEU A 33 -12.44 -2.63 0.75
CA LEU A 33 -11.28 -2.16 1.51
C LEU A 33 -11.40 -2.48 3.00
N LYS A 34 -12.62 -2.45 3.56
CA LYS A 34 -12.88 -2.81 4.96
C LYS A 34 -12.52 -4.26 5.25
N GLN A 35 -12.85 -5.19 4.35
CA GLN A 35 -12.51 -6.60 4.52
C GLN A 35 -10.99 -6.81 4.52
N LEU A 36 -10.29 -6.14 3.59
CA LEU A 36 -8.83 -6.18 3.52
C LEU A 36 -8.20 -5.57 4.78
N TYR A 37 -8.56 -4.33 5.12
CA TYR A 37 -7.91 -3.57 6.18
C TYR A 37 -8.31 -3.94 7.60
N ASN A 38 -9.41 -4.66 7.79
CA ASN A 38 -9.75 -5.24 9.09
C ASN A 38 -9.04 -6.58 9.34
N HIS A 39 -8.34 -7.13 8.35
CA HIS A 39 -7.64 -8.39 8.54
C HIS A 39 -6.45 -8.19 9.48
N PRO A 40 -6.30 -9.01 10.55
CA PRO A 40 -5.28 -8.79 11.59
C PRO A 40 -3.84 -8.88 11.06
N ARG A 41 -3.64 -9.55 9.92
CA ARG A 41 -2.34 -9.68 9.26
C ARG A 41 -2.03 -8.55 8.26
N VAL A 42 -2.89 -7.55 8.07
CA VAL A 42 -2.54 -6.43 7.18
C VAL A 42 -1.65 -5.44 7.92
N GLY A 43 -0.45 -5.22 7.37
CA GLY A 43 0.51 -4.25 7.85
C GLY A 43 0.40 -2.92 7.11
N TRP A 44 1.49 -2.46 6.51
CA TRP A 44 1.56 -1.20 5.78
C TRP A 44 0.98 -1.29 4.36
N SER A 45 0.22 -0.28 3.97
CA SER A 45 -0.07 0.06 2.58
C SER A 45 0.85 1.19 2.14
N VAL A 46 1.66 0.96 1.11
CA VAL A 46 2.64 1.89 0.59
C VAL A 46 2.36 2.17 -0.88
N ILE A 47 2.17 3.44 -1.23
CA ILE A 47 2.03 3.90 -2.61
C ILE A 47 3.32 4.61 -3.04
N TYR A 48 3.77 4.39 -4.27
CA TYR A 48 4.93 5.10 -4.83
C TYR A 48 4.68 5.51 -6.29
N ASN A 49 5.55 6.36 -6.86
CA ASN A 49 5.34 7.04 -8.15
C ASN A 49 4.13 7.97 -8.15
N GLN A 50 3.87 8.61 -7.00
CA GLN A 50 2.74 9.50 -6.83
C GLN A 50 3.06 10.93 -7.28
N ASP A 51 2.77 11.24 -8.54
CA ASP A 51 2.81 12.63 -9.06
C ASP A 51 1.42 13.28 -9.20
N ASP A 52 0.34 12.48 -9.13
CA ASP A 52 -1.03 12.96 -9.29
C ASP A 52 -1.69 13.40 -7.96
N ARG A 53 -2.20 14.63 -7.94
CA ARG A 53 -2.94 15.21 -6.80
C ARG A 53 -4.22 14.44 -6.46
N ILE A 54 -4.86 13.82 -7.45
CA ILE A 54 -6.06 12.99 -7.28
C ILE A 54 -5.72 11.77 -6.43
N ILE A 55 -4.58 11.13 -6.66
CA ILE A 55 -4.13 9.98 -5.87
C ILE A 55 -3.93 10.37 -4.41
N GLY A 56 -3.34 11.55 -4.16
CA GLY A 56 -3.16 12.05 -2.79
C GLY A 56 -4.48 12.30 -2.08
N PHE A 57 -5.48 12.82 -2.80
CA PHE A 57 -6.83 12.99 -2.28
C PHE A 57 -7.49 11.65 -1.96
N LEU A 58 -7.41 10.67 -2.88
CA LEU A 58 -7.97 9.34 -2.68
C LEU A 58 -7.33 8.61 -1.50
N ALA A 59 -6.00 8.66 -1.40
CA ALA A 59 -5.26 8.12 -0.27
C ALA A 59 -5.74 8.72 1.05
N SER A 60 -5.85 10.06 1.12
CA SER A 60 -6.33 10.77 2.31
C SER A 60 -7.76 10.37 2.70
N ALA A 61 -8.64 10.19 1.71
CA ALA A 61 -10.01 9.74 1.95
C ALA A 61 -10.03 8.31 2.52
N ILE A 62 -9.26 7.39 1.93
CA ILE A 62 -9.15 6.00 2.39
C ILE A 62 -8.59 5.94 3.81
N THR A 63 -7.52 6.68 4.12
CA THR A 63 -6.92 6.70 5.47
C THR A 63 -7.81 7.35 6.53
N SER A 64 -8.73 8.23 6.12
CA SER A 64 -9.71 8.82 7.05
C SER A 64 -10.85 7.86 7.36
N MET A 65 -11.25 7.05 6.37
CA MET A 65 -12.33 6.06 6.52
C MET A 65 -11.87 4.80 7.24
N PHE A 66 -10.60 4.44 7.10
CA PHE A 66 -10.01 3.20 7.61
C PHE A 66 -8.78 3.52 8.45
N LYS A 67 -8.63 2.88 9.62
CA LYS A 67 -7.44 3.04 10.49
C LYS A 67 -6.24 2.25 9.96
N VAL A 68 -5.84 2.53 8.71
CA VAL A 68 -4.74 1.85 8.03
C VAL A 68 -3.40 2.49 8.33
N ARG A 69 -2.38 1.64 8.42
CA ARG A 69 -0.98 2.06 8.35
C ARG A 69 -0.67 2.38 6.90
N PHE A 70 -0.61 3.67 6.56
CA PHE A 70 -0.42 4.13 5.19
C PHE A 70 0.76 5.09 5.06
N ARG A 71 1.54 4.93 4.00
CA ARG A 71 2.57 5.88 3.56
C ARG A 71 2.58 6.03 2.05
N SER A 72 3.01 7.19 1.58
CA SER A 72 3.30 7.40 0.16
C SER A 72 4.69 7.99 -0.02
N PHE A 73 5.31 7.61 -1.14
CA PHE A 73 6.66 8.00 -1.53
C PHE A 73 6.68 8.44 -2.99
N LYS A 74 7.74 9.13 -3.39
CA LYS A 74 7.88 9.55 -4.78
C LYS A 74 8.45 8.43 -5.65
N THR A 75 9.30 7.58 -5.07
CA THR A 75 10.02 6.55 -5.81
C THR A 75 9.82 5.16 -5.21
N GLU A 76 9.98 4.13 -6.04
CA GLU A 76 9.98 2.73 -5.62
C GLU A 76 11.04 2.48 -4.53
N GLN A 77 12.23 3.04 -4.70
CA GLN A 77 13.35 2.89 -3.77
C GLN A 77 12.99 3.38 -2.36
N GLU A 78 12.43 4.59 -2.23
CA GLU A 78 12.02 5.14 -0.94
C GLU A 78 10.97 4.26 -0.24
N ALA A 79 10.03 3.70 -1.01
CA ALA A 79 9.01 2.80 -0.49
C ALA A 79 9.60 1.49 0.05
N PHE A 80 10.60 0.94 -0.64
CA PHE A 80 11.26 -0.31 -0.26
C PHE A 80 12.13 -0.11 0.97
N GLU A 81 12.91 0.99 1.01
CA GLU A 81 13.70 1.38 2.16
C GLU A 81 12.83 1.56 3.40
N PHE A 82 11.67 2.22 3.26
CA PHE A 82 10.71 2.34 4.35
C PHE A 82 10.22 0.98 4.83
N LEU A 83 9.77 0.09 3.94
CA LEU A 83 9.26 -1.23 4.35
C LEU A 83 10.31 -2.06 5.08
N ASN A 84 11.54 -2.13 4.55
CA ASN A 84 12.63 -2.83 5.24
C ASN A 84 13.01 -2.17 6.58
N SER A 85 12.78 -0.86 6.76
CA SER A 85 13.04 -0.18 8.04
C SER A 85 11.98 -0.44 9.13
N VAL A 86 10.74 -0.76 8.73
CA VAL A 86 9.62 -0.97 9.67
C VAL A 86 9.28 -2.44 9.89
N ASP A 87 9.77 -3.33 9.02
CA ASP A 87 9.61 -4.77 9.15
C ASP A 87 10.92 -5.49 8.78
N GLU A 88 11.66 -5.84 9.83
CA GLU A 88 12.94 -6.58 9.74
C GLU A 88 12.75 -8.04 9.27
N THR A 89 11.52 -8.55 9.21
CA THR A 89 11.23 -9.91 8.73
C THR A 89 11.14 -10.00 7.21
N LEU A 90 11.08 -8.85 6.52
CA LEU A 90 11.10 -8.80 5.06
C LEU A 90 12.49 -9.16 4.51
N PRO A 91 12.57 -9.84 3.35
CA PRO A 91 13.82 -9.93 2.60
C PRO A 91 14.25 -8.53 2.15
N ASP A 92 15.52 -8.38 1.77
CA ASP A 92 16.01 -7.11 1.22
C ASP A 92 15.29 -6.78 -0.09
N LEU A 93 14.30 -5.88 -0.02
CA LEU A 93 13.43 -5.55 -1.14
C LEU A 93 14.20 -4.82 -2.23
N ARG A 94 15.29 -4.11 -1.88
CA ARG A 94 16.11 -3.33 -2.81
C ARG A 94 16.71 -4.21 -3.92
N THR A 95 16.78 -5.53 -3.71
CA THR A 95 17.23 -6.52 -4.70
C THR A 95 16.22 -6.81 -5.82
N PHE A 96 14.98 -6.34 -5.68
CA PHE A 96 13.87 -6.55 -6.61
C PHE A 96 13.56 -5.32 -7.49
N ILE A 97 14.18 -4.17 -7.22
CA ILE A 97 13.99 -2.92 -7.99
C ILE A 97 14.29 -3.18 -9.48
N GLY A 98 13.37 -2.74 -10.35
CA GLY A 98 13.52 -2.84 -11.81
C GLY A 98 13.38 -4.24 -12.41
N LYS A 99 12.87 -5.22 -11.66
CA LYS A 99 12.53 -6.58 -12.15
C LYS A 99 11.03 -6.80 -12.38
N SER A 100 10.22 -5.76 -12.16
CA SER A 100 8.76 -5.74 -12.24
C SER A 100 8.26 -5.63 -13.67
#